data_AF-A0A1F8PWK5-F1
#
_entry.id   AF-A0A1F8PWK5-F1
#
_cell.length_a   1.000
_cell.length_b   1.000
_cell.length_c   1.000
_cell.angle_alpha   90.00
_cell.angle_beta   90.00
_cell.angle_gamma   90.00
#
_symmetry.space_group_name_H-M   'P 1'
#
loop_
_entity.id
_entity.type
_entity.pdbx_description
1 polymer ?
#
loop_
_entity_poly.entity_id
_entity_poly.type
_entity_poly.pdbx_seq_one_letter_code
_entity_poly.pdbx_strand_id
1 'polypeptide(L)'
;MSEDYCVRVEKVDKRYHRHGAVRSLRSSLARIPQRFGLGAPLDDDRFFALKDVSFVVKPGQAFGIIGPNGAGKTTMLRLLSGITRPTSGKMEIEGRIAAIIELGAGFHPELSGRENIYLYASILGMKRQEVKAKFDEILAFSELEEFLGMSLKHFSSGMYIRLAFSVAACLNPDVLLIDEVLAVGDASFQTKSLRRIRDLKDAGTAIIFVSHNLHQVRVLCDQAMLLSKGEQQAIGESESVVAEYLNNPRYQNELQETYQNTKIGDGKQEAKEAEITRVSLHDSQGIERSEFKTGESLTVSIEYDAHQRIDRPTFTIAFYSFDGTLYAAHQTNWDGFRIDFIDGQGAIDAVFDQLSLLPGGFLLSISISDSQGFSKYDWHQKRYRLYVMAGQRASGMMFIPHRWQMSRDS
;
A
#
# COMPACT_ATOMS: atom_id res chain seq x y z
N MET A 1 -0.12 -22.66 -30.74
CA MET A 1 -0.37 -21.22 -30.54
C MET A 1 0.43 -20.85 -29.31
N SER A 2 1.57 -20.17 -29.46
CA SER A 2 2.29 -19.67 -28.28
C SER A 2 1.42 -18.60 -27.66
N GLU A 3 1.04 -18.76 -26.39
CA GLU A 3 0.43 -17.67 -25.64
C GLU A 3 1.44 -16.52 -25.59
N ASP A 4 0.98 -15.31 -25.90
CA ASP A 4 1.78 -14.09 -25.81
C ASP A 4 1.98 -13.76 -24.32
N TYR A 5 3.21 -13.86 -23.81
CA TYR A 5 3.56 -13.60 -22.42
C TYR A 5 4.86 -12.79 -22.30
N CYS A 6 4.92 -11.90 -21.32
CA CYS A 6 6.19 -11.29 -20.89
C CYS A 6 6.81 -12.06 -19.73
N VAL A 7 5.99 -12.63 -18.85
CA VAL A 7 6.44 -13.41 -17.69
C VAL A 7 5.62 -14.69 -17.59
N ARG A 8 6.30 -15.83 -17.48
CA ARG A 8 5.69 -17.13 -17.24
C ARG A 8 6.38 -17.85 -16.09
N VAL A 9 5.59 -18.23 -15.10
CA VAL A 9 6.02 -18.97 -13.92
C VAL A 9 5.24 -20.27 -13.87
N GLU A 10 5.93 -21.41 -13.88
CA GLU A 10 5.34 -22.74 -13.92
C GLU A 10 5.88 -23.60 -12.76
N LYS A 11 5.01 -23.91 -11.80
CA LYS A 11 5.25 -24.80 -10.66
C LYS A 11 6.53 -24.48 -9.91
N VAL A 12 6.75 -23.19 -9.63
CA VAL A 12 7.98 -22.73 -9.01
C VAL A 12 7.97 -22.98 -7.51
N ASP A 13 9.00 -23.67 -7.05
CA ASP A 13 9.33 -23.80 -5.64
C ASP A 13 10.59 -23.00 -5.31
N LYS A 14 10.63 -22.46 -4.09
CA LYS A 14 11.84 -21.88 -3.51
C LYS A 14 12.01 -22.32 -2.07
N ARG A 15 13.10 -23.05 -1.81
CA ARG A 15 13.50 -23.48 -0.47
C ARG A 15 14.68 -22.66 0.05
N TYR A 16 14.65 -22.33 1.34
CA TYR A 16 15.76 -21.75 2.09
C TYR A 16 16.07 -22.61 3.32
N HIS A 17 17.27 -22.45 3.87
CA HIS A 17 17.66 -23.02 5.16
C HIS A 17 17.36 -21.99 6.27
N ARG A 18 16.77 -22.39 7.41
CA ARG A 18 16.42 -21.44 8.49
C ARG A 18 17.65 -20.86 9.17
N HIS A 19 18.73 -21.61 9.27
CA HIS A 19 20.02 -21.07 9.69
C HIS A 19 20.84 -20.64 8.47
N GLY A 20 21.11 -19.33 8.38
CA GLY A 20 22.03 -18.75 7.42
C GLY A 20 23.33 -19.55 7.43
N ALA A 21 23.80 -19.93 6.25
CA ALA A 21 24.92 -20.85 6.05
C ALA A 21 26.24 -20.28 6.57
N VAL A 22 26.43 -20.22 7.90
CA VAL A 22 27.75 -20.43 8.47
C VAL A 22 27.97 -21.94 8.37
N ARG A 23 28.59 -22.37 7.28
CA ARG A 23 29.19 -23.70 7.15
C ARG A 23 30.28 -23.83 8.21
N SER A 24 29.89 -24.03 9.46
CA SER A 24 30.82 -24.39 10.53
C SER A 24 31.39 -25.76 10.18
N LEU A 25 32.71 -25.90 10.18
CA LEU A 25 33.43 -27.16 9.97
C LEU A 25 32.88 -28.30 10.85
N ARG A 26 32.27 -27.96 12.01
CA ARG A 26 31.53 -28.90 12.88
C ARG A 26 30.36 -29.59 12.17
N SER A 27 29.60 -28.89 11.34
CA SER A 27 28.45 -29.46 10.61
C SER A 27 28.86 -30.41 9.48
N SER A 28 30.06 -30.23 8.91
CA SER A 28 30.64 -31.16 7.92
C SER A 28 31.19 -32.42 8.57
N LEU A 29 31.76 -32.31 9.77
CA LEU A 29 32.27 -33.46 10.54
C LEU A 29 31.13 -34.31 11.13
N ALA A 30 30.01 -33.70 11.49
CA ALA A 30 28.80 -34.42 11.95
C ALA A 30 28.17 -35.33 10.87
N ARG A 31 28.52 -35.16 9.59
CA ARG A 31 28.04 -36.01 8.47
C ARG A 31 28.92 -37.22 8.18
N ILE A 32 30.09 -37.33 8.81
CA ILE A 32 30.99 -38.48 8.66
C ILE A 32 30.33 -39.78 9.15
N PRO A 33 29.71 -39.87 10.33
CA PRO A 33 29.05 -41.10 10.78
C PRO A 33 27.79 -41.48 9.95
N GLN A 34 27.12 -40.52 9.30
CA GLN A 34 25.99 -40.79 8.39
C GLN A 34 26.41 -41.46 7.08
N ARG A 35 27.63 -41.21 6.57
CA ARG A 35 28.18 -41.97 5.42
C ARG A 35 28.43 -43.44 5.74
N PHE A 36 28.50 -43.80 7.02
CA PHE A 36 28.65 -45.16 7.52
C PHE A 36 27.35 -45.73 8.12
N GLY A 37 26.19 -45.09 7.89
CA GLY A 37 24.89 -45.63 8.27
C GLY A 37 24.56 -45.60 9.77
N LEU A 38 25.33 -44.86 10.58
CA LEU A 38 25.11 -44.75 12.03
C LEU A 38 24.80 -43.30 12.41
N GLY A 39 23.51 -42.96 12.54
CA GLY A 39 23.07 -41.66 13.08
C GLY A 39 21.60 -41.35 12.81
N ALA A 40 20.94 -40.67 13.75
CA ALA A 40 19.57 -40.17 13.58
C ALA A 40 19.48 -39.18 12.40
N PRO A 41 18.32 -39.09 11.70
CA PRO A 41 18.11 -38.07 10.68
C PRO A 41 18.32 -36.69 11.29
N LEU A 42 19.21 -35.89 10.70
CA LEU A 42 19.29 -34.48 11.06
C LEU A 42 18.00 -33.82 10.56
N ASP A 43 17.38 -33.02 11.42
CA ASP A 43 16.17 -32.26 11.11
C ASP A 43 16.41 -31.47 9.81
N ASP A 44 15.56 -31.66 8.81
CA ASP A 44 15.67 -30.96 7.54
C ASP A 44 15.27 -29.50 7.76
N ASP A 45 16.23 -28.68 8.15
CA ASP A 45 16.05 -27.25 8.48
C ASP A 45 15.73 -26.37 7.25
N ARG A 46 15.17 -26.99 6.19
CA ARG A 46 14.69 -26.33 4.98
C ARG A 46 13.22 -25.98 5.13
N PHE A 47 12.87 -24.76 4.76
CA PHE A 47 11.49 -24.34 4.62
C PHE A 47 11.21 -23.87 3.20
N PHE A 48 9.96 -24.07 2.74
CA PHE A 48 9.49 -23.50 1.48
C PHE A 48 9.08 -22.05 1.72
N ALA A 49 9.77 -21.13 1.05
CA ALA A 49 9.32 -19.75 0.96
C ALA A 49 8.31 -19.56 -0.18
N LEU A 50 8.40 -20.40 -1.22
CA LEU A 50 7.38 -20.56 -2.26
C LEU A 50 7.24 -22.05 -2.60
N LYS A 51 6.03 -22.48 -2.89
CA LYS A 51 5.71 -23.86 -3.24
C LYS A 51 4.61 -23.90 -4.31
N ASP A 52 4.92 -24.56 -5.42
CA ASP A 52 4.05 -24.80 -6.57
C ASP A 52 3.32 -23.55 -7.10
N VAL A 53 4.03 -22.42 -7.22
CA VAL A 53 3.43 -21.17 -7.69
C VAL A 53 3.45 -21.09 -9.21
N SER A 54 2.31 -20.74 -9.83
CA SER A 54 2.16 -20.65 -11.29
C SER A 54 1.30 -19.48 -11.73
N PHE A 55 1.82 -18.63 -12.63
CA PHE A 55 1.08 -17.52 -13.22
C PHE A 55 1.72 -17.05 -14.53
N VAL A 56 0.94 -16.32 -15.32
CA VAL A 56 1.37 -15.71 -16.59
C VAL A 56 0.98 -14.24 -16.58
N VAL A 57 1.88 -13.37 -17.04
CA VAL A 57 1.65 -11.94 -17.23
C VAL A 57 1.90 -11.59 -18.70
N LYS A 58 0.90 -10.96 -19.32
CA LYS A 58 0.91 -10.56 -20.73
C LYS A 58 1.53 -9.15 -20.91
N PRO A 59 1.99 -8.80 -22.13
CA PRO A 59 2.34 -7.42 -22.44
C PRO A 59 1.19 -6.45 -22.11
N GLY A 60 1.51 -5.27 -21.56
CA GLY A 60 0.55 -4.24 -21.15
C GLY A 60 -0.36 -4.62 -19.97
N GLN A 61 -0.16 -5.78 -19.35
CA GLN A 61 -0.95 -6.22 -18.20
C GLN A 61 -0.27 -5.79 -16.89
N ALA A 62 -1.07 -5.31 -15.94
CA ALA A 62 -0.63 -5.08 -14.57
C ALA A 62 -1.12 -6.23 -13.66
N PHE A 63 -0.19 -6.87 -12.96
CA PHE A 63 -0.42 -8.06 -12.13
C PHE A 63 0.02 -7.81 -10.68
N GLY A 64 -0.92 -7.91 -9.74
CA GLY A 64 -0.68 -7.72 -8.32
C GLY A 64 -0.25 -9.01 -7.61
N ILE A 65 0.71 -8.94 -6.69
CA ILE A 65 1.05 -10.03 -5.77
C ILE A 65 0.80 -9.54 -4.35
N ILE A 66 -0.27 -10.05 -3.75
CA ILE A 66 -0.73 -9.66 -2.41
C ILE A 66 -0.65 -10.83 -1.43
N GLY A 67 -0.79 -10.52 -0.16
CA GLY A 67 -0.81 -11.51 0.92
C GLY A 67 -0.18 -10.98 2.20
N PRO A 68 -0.27 -11.73 3.30
CA PRO A 68 0.25 -11.28 4.58
C PRO A 68 1.78 -11.24 4.65
N ASN A 69 2.30 -10.76 5.78
CA ASN A 69 3.72 -10.82 6.07
C ASN A 69 4.21 -12.28 6.13
N GLY A 70 5.39 -12.55 5.58
CA GLY A 70 5.91 -13.92 5.46
C GLY A 70 5.21 -14.80 4.41
N ALA A 71 4.31 -14.25 3.58
CA ALA A 71 3.61 -15.02 2.54
C ALA A 71 4.49 -15.51 1.38
N GLY A 72 5.71 -14.96 1.22
CA GLY A 72 6.61 -15.27 0.11
C GLY A 72 6.72 -14.18 -0.96
N LYS A 73 6.06 -13.02 -0.78
CA LYS A 73 6.09 -11.87 -1.71
C LYS A 73 7.50 -11.42 -2.09
N THR A 74 8.34 -11.10 -1.10
CA THR A 74 9.75 -10.70 -1.32
C THR A 74 10.58 -11.81 -1.95
N THR A 75 10.27 -13.08 -1.67
CA THR A 75 10.91 -14.21 -2.34
C THR A 75 10.53 -14.27 -3.81
N MET A 76 9.26 -14.08 -4.14
CA MET A 76 8.79 -14.03 -5.53
C MET A 76 9.45 -12.86 -6.28
N LEU A 77 9.50 -11.70 -5.65
CA LEU A 77 10.15 -10.51 -6.16
C LEU A 77 11.64 -10.75 -6.47
N ARG A 78 12.38 -11.42 -5.57
CA ARG A 78 13.79 -11.82 -5.77
C ARG A 78 14.00 -12.85 -6.88
N LEU A 79 13.00 -13.69 -7.15
CA LEU A 79 13.05 -14.63 -8.27
C LEU A 79 12.82 -13.89 -9.58
N LEU A 80 11.78 -13.06 -9.64
CA LEU A 80 11.43 -12.25 -10.81
C LEU A 80 12.53 -11.27 -11.20
N SER A 81 13.24 -10.68 -10.22
CA SER A 81 14.37 -9.78 -10.49
C SER A 81 15.68 -10.51 -10.82
N GLY A 82 15.69 -11.85 -10.81
CA GLY A 82 16.88 -12.65 -11.11
C GLY A 82 17.94 -12.67 -9.99
N ILE A 83 17.70 -12.04 -8.84
CA ILE A 83 18.62 -12.05 -7.68
C ILE A 83 18.82 -13.49 -7.17
N THR A 84 17.77 -14.30 -7.18
CA THR A 84 17.86 -15.72 -6.83
C THR A 84 17.19 -16.58 -7.89
N ARG A 85 17.62 -17.84 -8.01
CA ARG A 85 17.01 -18.84 -8.91
C ARG A 85 15.98 -19.70 -8.17
N PRO A 86 14.96 -20.22 -8.86
CA PRO A 86 14.03 -21.18 -8.28
C PRO A 86 14.77 -22.46 -7.86
N THR A 87 14.23 -23.18 -6.87
CA THR A 87 14.75 -24.49 -6.47
C THR A 87 14.27 -25.60 -7.41
N SER A 88 13.02 -25.49 -7.86
CA SER A 88 12.37 -26.34 -8.87
C SER A 88 11.32 -25.52 -9.61
N GLY A 89 10.81 -26.05 -10.72
CA GLY A 89 9.92 -25.33 -11.62
C GLY A 89 10.65 -24.51 -12.67
N LYS A 90 9.88 -23.78 -13.47
CA LYS A 90 10.38 -23.01 -14.62
C LYS A 90 9.91 -21.56 -14.52
N MET A 91 10.80 -20.64 -14.82
CA MET A 91 10.51 -19.21 -14.90
C MET A 91 11.14 -18.66 -16.16
N GLU A 92 10.33 -18.00 -16.98
CA GLU A 92 10.74 -17.37 -18.24
C GLU A 92 10.25 -15.93 -18.25
N ILE A 93 11.14 -15.04 -18.67
CA ILE A 93 10.85 -13.61 -18.78
C ILE A 93 11.40 -13.14 -20.13
N GLU A 94 10.55 -12.52 -20.93
CA GLU A 94 10.88 -12.01 -22.24
C GLU A 94 11.16 -10.51 -22.17
N GLY A 95 12.30 -10.12 -22.76
CA GLY A 95 12.73 -8.73 -22.79
C GLY A 95 13.48 -8.27 -21.53
N ARG A 96 13.52 -6.95 -21.36
CA ARG A 96 14.25 -6.25 -20.32
C ARG A 96 13.38 -6.03 -19.09
N ILE A 97 13.87 -6.50 -17.95
CA ILE A 97 13.26 -6.27 -16.65
C ILE A 97 13.89 -5.02 -16.02
N ALA A 98 13.05 -4.11 -15.54
CA ALA A 98 13.44 -3.07 -14.60
C ALA A 98 12.78 -3.35 -13.25
N ALA A 99 13.52 -3.20 -12.15
CA ALA A 99 13.01 -3.53 -10.83
C ALA A 99 13.19 -2.36 -9.85
N ILE A 100 12.08 -1.78 -9.43
CA ILE A 100 11.96 -0.72 -8.43
C ILE A 100 11.77 -1.38 -7.06
N ILE A 101 12.76 -2.18 -6.64
CA ILE A 101 12.71 -2.95 -5.39
C ILE A 101 13.56 -2.26 -4.31
N GLU A 102 14.73 -1.77 -4.73
CA GLU A 102 15.65 -1.02 -3.89
C GLU A 102 16.00 0.26 -4.66
N LEU A 103 15.09 1.24 -4.62
CA LEU A 103 15.30 2.53 -5.28
C LEU A 103 16.63 3.14 -4.82
N GLY A 104 17.51 3.42 -5.77
CA GLY A 104 18.82 3.99 -5.52
C GLY A 104 19.90 2.99 -5.12
N ALA A 105 19.62 1.68 -5.10
CA ALA A 105 20.66 0.67 -4.96
C ALA A 105 21.72 0.83 -6.06
N GLY A 106 22.96 1.07 -5.64
CA GLY A 106 24.06 1.37 -6.54
C GLY A 106 24.32 2.86 -6.81
N PHE A 107 23.56 3.76 -6.18
CA PHE A 107 24.01 5.15 -6.02
C PHE A 107 25.30 5.21 -5.20
N HIS A 108 26.17 6.15 -5.58
CA HIS A 108 27.42 6.42 -4.92
C HIS A 108 27.33 7.77 -4.18
N PRO A 109 27.47 7.80 -2.84
CA PRO A 109 27.25 9.02 -2.05
C PRO A 109 28.17 10.19 -2.42
N GLU A 110 29.41 9.90 -2.82
CA GLU A 110 30.39 10.94 -3.20
C GLU A 110 30.15 11.51 -4.61
N LEU A 111 29.45 10.79 -5.49
CA LEU A 111 29.19 11.25 -6.85
C LEU A 111 28.07 12.29 -6.86
N SER A 112 28.09 13.18 -7.85
CA SER A 112 27.03 14.16 -8.07
C SER A 112 25.71 13.48 -8.46
N GLY A 113 24.59 14.19 -8.30
CA GLY A 113 23.28 13.71 -8.80
C GLY A 113 23.33 13.34 -10.29
N ARG A 114 24.01 14.17 -11.11
CA ARG A 114 24.20 13.89 -12.54
C ARG A 114 24.97 12.59 -12.78
N GLU A 115 26.08 12.36 -12.09
CA GLU A 115 26.86 11.13 -12.25
C GLU A 115 26.10 9.90 -11.78
N ASN A 116 25.32 10.04 -10.71
CA ASN A 116 24.44 8.99 -10.19
C ASN A 116 23.33 8.62 -11.17
N ILE A 117 22.78 9.56 -11.94
CA ILE A 117 21.84 9.24 -13.04
C ILE A 117 22.49 8.26 -14.01
N TYR A 118 23.71 8.55 -14.49
CA TYR A 118 24.40 7.66 -15.43
C TYR A 118 24.75 6.31 -14.82
N LEU A 119 25.25 6.30 -13.58
CA LEU A 119 25.60 5.08 -12.87
C LEU A 119 24.38 4.17 -12.69
N TYR A 120 23.32 4.70 -12.09
CA TYR A 120 22.12 3.93 -11.78
C TYR A 120 21.38 3.48 -13.04
N ALA A 121 21.27 4.35 -14.04
CA ALA A 121 20.71 3.96 -15.33
C ALA A 121 21.47 2.79 -15.97
N SER A 122 22.81 2.77 -15.85
CA SER A 122 23.64 1.68 -16.34
C SER A 122 23.41 0.38 -15.56
N ILE A 123 23.23 0.46 -14.24
CA ILE A 123 22.86 -0.69 -13.40
C ILE A 123 21.51 -1.26 -13.81
N LEU A 124 20.55 -0.40 -14.14
CA LEU A 124 19.25 -0.79 -14.69
C LEU A 124 19.32 -1.27 -16.15
N GLY A 125 20.51 -1.32 -16.75
CA GLY A 125 20.77 -1.86 -18.09
C GLY A 125 20.67 -0.85 -19.24
N MET A 126 20.65 0.46 -18.97
CA MET A 126 20.59 1.48 -20.03
C MET A 126 21.98 1.68 -20.64
N LYS A 127 22.04 1.76 -21.96
CA LYS A 127 23.24 2.21 -22.67
C LYS A 127 23.39 3.72 -22.44
N ARG A 128 24.64 4.18 -22.36
CA ARG A 128 24.97 5.61 -22.15
C ARG A 128 24.27 6.56 -23.13
N GLN A 129 24.06 6.14 -24.38
CA GLN A 129 23.34 6.92 -25.39
C GLN A 129 21.85 7.09 -25.06
N GLU A 130 21.20 6.04 -24.55
CA GLU A 130 19.80 6.10 -24.10
C GLU A 130 19.65 7.05 -22.91
N VAL A 131 20.58 6.98 -21.95
CA VAL A 131 20.61 7.90 -20.80
C VAL A 131 20.75 9.34 -21.26
N LYS A 132 21.64 9.60 -22.23
CA LYS A 132 21.84 10.94 -22.79
C LYS A 132 20.57 11.47 -23.47
N ALA A 133 19.88 10.62 -24.24
CA ALA A 133 18.64 10.99 -24.92
C ALA A 133 17.48 11.28 -23.95
N LYS A 134 17.45 10.59 -22.80
CA LYS A 134 16.42 10.76 -21.77
C LYS A 134 16.82 11.68 -20.62
N PHE A 135 18.02 12.28 -20.66
CA PHE A 135 18.57 13.00 -19.53
C PHE A 135 17.68 14.16 -19.11
N ASP A 136 17.18 14.94 -20.08
CA ASP A 136 16.31 16.09 -19.81
C ASP A 136 14.92 15.67 -19.33
N GLU A 137 14.41 14.52 -19.79
CA GLU A 137 13.16 13.91 -19.31
C GLU A 137 13.29 13.48 -17.84
N ILE A 138 14.39 12.78 -17.50
CA ILE A 138 14.70 12.37 -16.12
C ILE A 138 14.78 13.59 -15.21
N LEU A 139 15.44 14.64 -15.70
CA LEU A 139 15.64 15.86 -14.93
C LEU A 139 14.32 16.57 -14.63
N ALA A 140 13.53 16.84 -15.68
CA ALA A 140 12.20 17.45 -15.55
C ALA A 140 11.23 16.59 -14.72
N PHE A 141 11.39 15.26 -14.76
CA PHE A 141 10.61 14.38 -13.90
C PHE A 141 11.03 14.51 -12.43
N SER A 142 12.33 14.60 -12.15
CA SER A 142 12.87 14.68 -10.79
C SER A 142 12.58 16.01 -10.08
N GLU A 143 12.52 17.12 -10.84
CA GLU A 143 12.48 18.51 -10.34
C GLU A 143 13.68 18.81 -9.40
N LEU A 144 14.86 18.31 -9.78
CA LEU A 144 16.12 18.44 -9.03
C LEU A 144 17.22 19.15 -9.83
N GLU A 145 16.84 19.95 -10.84
CA GLU A 145 17.72 20.69 -11.75
C GLU A 145 18.86 21.40 -11.02
N GLU A 146 18.52 22.17 -9.99
CA GLU A 146 19.44 23.01 -9.24
C GLU A 146 20.38 22.21 -8.33
N PHE A 147 20.03 20.96 -8.02
CA PHE A 147 20.75 20.11 -7.07
C PHE A 147 21.66 19.07 -7.74
N LEU A 148 21.58 18.88 -9.07
CA LEU A 148 22.32 17.82 -9.76
C LEU A 148 23.84 17.92 -9.68
N GLY A 149 24.38 19.12 -9.48
CA GLY A 149 25.82 19.34 -9.29
C GLY A 149 26.32 18.96 -7.90
N MET A 150 25.42 18.81 -6.92
CA MET A 150 25.77 18.45 -5.55
C MET A 150 26.02 16.95 -5.42
N SER A 151 26.93 16.60 -4.53
CA SER A 151 27.19 15.23 -4.13
C SER A 151 25.96 14.62 -3.44
N LEU A 152 25.64 13.37 -3.76
CA LEU A 152 24.40 12.72 -3.36
C LEU A 152 24.27 12.53 -1.84
N LYS A 153 25.38 12.52 -1.10
CA LYS A 153 25.38 12.56 0.39
C LYS A 153 24.72 13.81 0.99
N HIS A 154 24.55 14.88 0.21
CA HIS A 154 23.86 16.10 0.63
C HIS A 154 22.38 16.13 0.22
N PHE A 155 21.89 15.08 -0.45
CA PHE A 155 20.48 14.99 -0.81
C PHE A 155 19.67 14.61 0.42
N SER A 156 18.48 15.21 0.57
CA SER A 156 17.50 14.67 1.51
C SER A 156 17.04 13.28 1.07
N SER A 157 16.44 12.51 1.98
CA SER A 157 15.83 11.22 1.63
C SER A 157 14.77 11.35 0.52
N GLY A 158 14.01 12.46 0.50
CA GLY A 158 13.06 12.76 -0.56
C GLY A 158 13.74 13.00 -1.91
N MET A 159 14.79 13.81 -1.96
CA MET A 159 15.55 14.06 -3.20
C MET A 159 16.19 12.78 -3.74
N TYR A 160 16.77 11.96 -2.86
CA TYR A 160 17.35 10.67 -3.21
C TYR A 160 16.34 9.78 -3.94
N ILE A 161 15.15 9.63 -3.36
CA ILE A 161 14.11 8.74 -3.88
C ILE A 161 13.51 9.31 -5.16
N ARG A 162 13.29 10.62 -5.22
CA ARG A 162 12.83 11.30 -6.44
C ARG A 162 13.81 11.04 -7.59
N LEU A 163 15.11 11.20 -7.37
CA LEU A 163 16.12 10.92 -8.40
C LEU A 163 16.09 9.46 -8.85
N ALA A 164 16.12 8.52 -7.91
CA ALA A 164 16.08 7.08 -8.21
C ALA A 164 14.84 6.71 -9.03
N PHE A 165 13.67 7.18 -8.60
CA PHE A 165 12.42 6.88 -9.28
C PHE A 165 12.37 7.54 -10.66
N SER A 166 12.84 8.78 -10.80
CA SER A 166 12.86 9.48 -12.09
C SER A 166 13.68 8.73 -13.13
N VAL A 167 14.84 8.20 -12.74
CA VAL A 167 15.66 7.37 -13.62
C VAL A 167 14.90 6.09 -13.98
N ALA A 168 14.35 5.39 -13.01
CA ALA A 168 13.61 4.14 -13.22
C ALA A 168 12.36 4.31 -14.10
N ALA A 169 11.59 5.37 -13.88
CA ALA A 169 10.35 5.67 -14.60
C ALA A 169 10.60 6.17 -16.04
N CYS A 170 11.80 6.66 -16.31
CA CYS A 170 12.24 6.99 -17.66
C CYS A 170 12.84 5.78 -18.40
N LEU A 171 12.97 4.60 -17.78
CA LEU A 171 13.20 3.39 -18.58
C LEU A 171 11.96 3.06 -19.41
N ASN A 172 12.18 2.41 -20.55
CA ASN A 172 11.14 1.71 -21.29
C ASN A 172 11.41 0.20 -21.18
N PRO A 173 11.07 -0.43 -20.04
CA PRO A 173 11.26 -1.87 -19.89
C PRO A 173 10.10 -2.65 -20.52
N ASP A 174 10.35 -3.92 -20.83
CA ASP A 174 9.30 -4.86 -21.22
C ASP A 174 8.53 -5.34 -19.98
N VAL A 175 9.24 -5.49 -18.84
CA VAL A 175 8.67 -5.85 -17.53
C VAL A 175 9.13 -4.87 -16.46
N LEU A 176 8.19 -4.25 -15.76
CA LEU A 176 8.44 -3.38 -14.61
C LEU A 176 8.00 -4.07 -13.32
N LEU A 177 8.97 -4.42 -12.47
CA LEU A 177 8.74 -4.89 -11.12
C LEU A 177 8.69 -3.70 -10.17
N ILE A 178 7.65 -3.61 -9.36
CA ILE A 178 7.49 -2.55 -8.39
C ILE A 178 7.25 -3.18 -7.02
N ASP A 179 8.11 -2.83 -6.07
CA ASP A 179 7.87 -3.09 -4.66
C ASP A 179 7.20 -1.86 -4.02
N GLU A 180 6.59 -2.08 -2.86
CA GLU A 180 5.79 -1.18 -2.02
C GLU A 180 6.33 0.26 -1.77
N VAL A 181 7.52 0.55 -2.27
CA VAL A 181 8.25 1.81 -2.20
C VAL A 181 7.61 2.95 -3.01
N LEU A 182 6.54 2.71 -3.78
CA LEU A 182 5.82 3.81 -4.45
C LEU A 182 5.22 4.84 -3.48
N ALA A 183 5.07 4.50 -2.20
CA ALA A 183 4.54 5.41 -1.18
C ALA A 183 5.58 6.43 -0.66
N VAL A 184 6.77 6.54 -1.27
CA VAL A 184 7.83 7.43 -0.77
C VAL A 184 8.02 8.63 -1.68
N GLY A 185 7.95 9.84 -1.10
CA GLY A 185 7.89 11.12 -1.80
C GLY A 185 6.72 11.96 -1.27
N ASP A 186 6.62 13.22 -1.72
CA ASP A 186 5.44 14.06 -1.46
C ASP A 186 4.23 13.63 -2.32
N ALA A 187 3.02 14.05 -1.94
CA ALA A 187 1.77 13.65 -2.61
C ALA A 187 1.72 14.05 -4.11
N SER A 188 2.38 15.17 -4.47
CA SER A 188 2.47 15.62 -5.86
C SER A 188 3.33 14.64 -6.67
N PHE A 189 4.51 14.28 -6.16
CA PHE A 189 5.42 13.35 -6.81
C PHE A 189 4.85 11.93 -6.88
N GLN A 190 4.10 11.48 -5.87
CA GLN A 190 3.38 10.20 -5.92
C GLN A 190 2.36 10.18 -7.06
N THR A 191 1.55 11.23 -7.21
CA THR A 191 0.57 11.35 -8.29
C THR A 191 1.24 11.32 -9.67
N LYS A 192 2.36 12.04 -9.82
CA LYS A 192 3.20 12.04 -11.04
C LYS A 192 3.74 10.64 -11.35
N SER A 193 4.21 9.94 -10.33
CA SER A 193 4.74 8.57 -10.41
C SER A 193 3.69 7.56 -10.86
N LEU A 194 2.50 7.62 -10.27
CA LEU A 194 1.38 6.74 -10.63
C LEU A 194 0.91 6.97 -12.06
N ARG A 195 0.83 8.23 -12.51
CA ARG A 195 0.51 8.56 -13.89
C ARG A 195 1.54 7.96 -14.85
N ARG A 196 2.83 8.10 -14.55
CA ARG A 196 3.89 7.55 -15.39
C ARG A 196 3.85 6.01 -15.48
N ILE A 197 3.55 5.33 -14.38
CA ILE A 197 3.36 3.87 -14.38
C ILE A 197 2.21 3.47 -15.30
N ARG A 198 1.10 4.23 -15.28
CA ARG A 198 -0.01 4.02 -16.20
C ARG A 198 0.39 4.25 -17.66
N ASP A 199 1.12 5.32 -17.95
CA ASP A 199 1.60 5.60 -19.31
C ASP A 199 2.50 4.45 -19.84
N LEU A 200 3.35 3.87 -18.99
CA LEU A 200 4.17 2.70 -19.35
C LEU A 200 3.31 1.46 -19.63
N LYS A 201 2.29 1.21 -18.80
CA LYS A 201 1.31 0.12 -19.01
C LYS A 201 0.64 0.27 -20.38
N ASP A 202 0.12 1.46 -20.67
CA ASP A 202 -0.61 1.78 -21.90
C ASP A 202 0.31 1.69 -23.13
N ALA A 203 1.62 1.91 -22.95
CA ALA A 203 2.65 1.70 -23.97
C ALA A 203 3.05 0.21 -24.17
N GLY A 204 2.46 -0.72 -23.40
CA GLY A 204 2.67 -2.16 -23.54
C GLY A 204 3.64 -2.79 -22.53
N THR A 205 4.17 -2.04 -21.56
CA THR A 205 5.00 -2.60 -20.49
C THR A 205 4.15 -3.47 -19.56
N ALA A 206 4.58 -4.71 -19.33
CA ALA A 206 3.99 -5.56 -18.30
C ALA A 206 4.42 -5.08 -16.90
N ILE A 207 3.48 -4.91 -15.97
CA ILE A 207 3.76 -4.43 -14.62
C ILE A 207 3.48 -5.55 -13.63
N ILE A 208 4.43 -5.82 -12.74
CA ILE A 208 4.21 -6.70 -11.60
C ILE A 208 4.35 -5.87 -10.33
N PHE A 209 3.24 -5.74 -9.61
CA PHE A 209 3.11 -4.92 -8.43
C PHE A 209 3.06 -5.78 -7.17
N VAL A 210 4.10 -5.72 -6.34
CA VAL A 210 4.17 -6.45 -5.07
C VAL A 210 3.88 -5.46 -3.96
N SER A 211 2.75 -5.62 -3.28
CA SER A 211 2.32 -4.64 -2.27
C SER A 211 1.38 -5.23 -1.26
N HIS A 212 1.44 -4.74 -0.02
CA HIS A 212 0.35 -4.93 0.95
C HIS A 212 -0.71 -3.82 0.88
N ASN A 213 -0.50 -2.75 0.08
CA ASN A 213 -1.50 -1.72 -0.15
C ASN A 213 -2.56 -2.22 -1.14
N LEU A 214 -3.65 -2.74 -0.60
CA LEU A 214 -4.76 -3.31 -1.35
C LEU A 214 -5.49 -2.30 -2.23
N HIS A 215 -5.51 -1.02 -1.86
CA HIS A 215 -6.12 0.02 -2.67
C HIS A 215 -5.33 0.25 -3.95
N GLN A 216 -4.00 0.37 -3.86
CA GLN A 216 -3.13 0.50 -5.03
C GLN A 216 -3.25 -0.71 -5.96
N VAL A 217 -3.34 -1.92 -5.40
CA VAL A 217 -3.54 -3.15 -6.19
C VAL A 217 -4.86 -3.10 -6.96
N ARG A 218 -5.97 -2.71 -6.31
CA ARG A 218 -7.28 -2.56 -7.00
C ARG A 218 -7.25 -1.54 -8.12
N VAL A 219 -6.55 -0.42 -7.93
CA VAL A 219 -6.56 0.70 -8.88
C VAL A 219 -5.58 0.48 -10.05
N LEU A 220 -4.46 -0.20 -9.80
CA LEU A 220 -3.36 -0.31 -10.77
C LEU A 220 -3.32 -1.66 -11.49
N CYS A 221 -3.82 -2.74 -10.89
CA CYS A 221 -3.67 -4.09 -11.43
C CYS A 221 -4.96 -4.60 -12.08
N ASP A 222 -4.82 -5.31 -13.20
CA ASP A 222 -5.93 -5.99 -13.89
C ASP A 222 -6.23 -7.36 -13.24
N GLN A 223 -5.17 -8.05 -12.81
CA GLN A 223 -5.25 -9.33 -12.13
C GLN A 223 -4.39 -9.29 -10.87
N ALA A 224 -4.68 -10.16 -9.90
CA ALA A 224 -3.82 -10.35 -8.75
C ALA A 224 -3.72 -11.82 -8.34
N MET A 225 -2.69 -12.15 -7.58
CA MET A 225 -2.51 -13.41 -6.88
C MET A 225 -2.41 -13.16 -5.39
N LEU A 226 -3.16 -13.94 -4.62
CA LEU A 226 -3.05 -14.01 -3.16
C LEU A 226 -2.08 -15.14 -2.78
N LEU A 227 -0.93 -14.76 -2.21
CA LEU A 227 0.01 -15.70 -1.61
C LEU A 227 -0.22 -15.80 -0.11
N SER A 228 -0.06 -17.01 0.45
CA SER A 228 -0.05 -17.23 1.90
C SER A 228 0.81 -18.43 2.22
N LYS A 229 1.75 -18.26 3.17
CA LYS A 229 2.71 -19.30 3.59
C LYS A 229 3.44 -19.97 2.39
N GLY A 230 3.77 -19.18 1.38
CA GLY A 230 4.48 -19.64 0.18
C GLY A 230 3.61 -20.29 -0.89
N GLU A 231 2.31 -20.48 -0.66
CA GLU A 231 1.41 -21.12 -1.61
C GLU A 231 0.42 -20.11 -2.21
N GLN A 232 0.10 -20.30 -3.49
CA GLN A 232 -0.93 -19.56 -4.21
C GLN A 232 -2.32 -19.99 -3.73
N GLN A 233 -3.05 -19.07 -3.09
CA GLN A 233 -4.39 -19.34 -2.57
C GLN A 233 -5.47 -18.98 -3.58
N ALA A 234 -5.29 -17.85 -4.28
CA ALA A 234 -6.21 -17.35 -5.30
C ALA A 234 -5.45 -16.60 -6.39
N ILE A 235 -6.02 -16.60 -7.60
CA ILE A 235 -5.55 -15.81 -8.75
C ILE A 235 -6.76 -15.43 -9.60
N GLY A 236 -6.80 -14.21 -10.11
CA GLY A 236 -7.91 -13.72 -10.93
C GLY A 236 -7.98 -12.19 -10.96
N GLU A 237 -9.16 -11.66 -11.26
CA GLU A 237 -9.47 -10.22 -11.21
C GLU A 237 -9.00 -9.60 -9.89
N SER A 238 -8.25 -8.49 -9.98
CA SER A 238 -7.63 -7.86 -8.81
C SER A 238 -8.67 -7.49 -7.74
N GLU A 239 -9.83 -6.98 -8.15
CA GLU A 239 -10.94 -6.64 -7.24
C GLU A 239 -11.45 -7.86 -6.48
N SER A 240 -11.63 -8.99 -7.17
CA SER A 240 -12.13 -10.24 -6.57
C SER A 240 -11.12 -10.84 -5.59
N VAL A 241 -9.84 -10.89 -5.97
CA VAL A 241 -8.77 -11.45 -5.14
C VAL A 241 -8.51 -10.59 -3.91
N VAL A 242 -8.58 -9.26 -4.03
CA VAL A 242 -8.49 -8.35 -2.88
C VAL A 242 -9.71 -8.51 -1.97
N ALA A 243 -10.92 -8.66 -2.51
CA ALA A 243 -12.12 -8.91 -1.71
C ALA A 243 -12.01 -10.24 -0.95
N GLU A 244 -11.49 -11.30 -1.58
CA GLU A 244 -11.22 -12.58 -0.90
C GLU A 244 -10.23 -12.41 0.26
N TYR A 245 -9.14 -11.68 0.03
CA TYR A 245 -8.15 -11.43 1.08
C TYR A 245 -8.74 -10.67 2.28
N LEU A 246 -9.56 -9.65 2.06
CA LEU A 246 -10.21 -8.88 3.13
C LEU A 246 -11.31 -9.66 3.87
N ASN A 247 -12.06 -10.51 3.16
CA ASN A 247 -13.21 -11.22 3.72
C ASN A 247 -12.84 -12.54 4.39
N ASN A 248 -11.62 -13.04 4.19
CA ASN A 248 -11.21 -14.31 4.76
C ASN A 248 -10.82 -14.14 6.25
N PRO A 249 -11.55 -14.78 7.19
CA PRO A 249 -11.29 -14.65 8.63
C PRO A 249 -9.86 -15.01 9.03
N ARG A 250 -9.19 -15.86 8.24
CA ARG A 250 -7.80 -16.26 8.45
C ARG A 250 -6.82 -15.08 8.42
N TYR A 251 -7.12 -14.05 7.63
CA TYR A 251 -6.27 -12.88 7.46
C TYR A 251 -6.74 -11.66 8.25
N GLN A 252 -7.95 -11.72 8.85
CA GLN A 252 -8.51 -10.59 9.59
C GLN A 252 -7.65 -10.18 10.78
N ASN A 253 -7.13 -11.12 11.57
CA ASN A 253 -6.26 -10.80 12.71
C ASN A 253 -4.96 -10.11 12.26
N GLU A 254 -4.34 -10.55 11.17
CA GLU A 254 -3.10 -9.94 10.63
C GLU A 254 -3.36 -8.57 9.98
N LEU A 255 -4.49 -8.42 9.28
CA LEU A 255 -4.96 -7.13 8.80
C LEU A 255 -5.17 -6.19 9.99
N GLN A 256 -5.87 -6.66 11.03
CA GLN A 256 -6.11 -5.91 12.26
C GLN A 256 -4.81 -5.57 12.99
N GLU A 257 -3.81 -6.45 13.07
CA GLU A 257 -2.47 -6.17 13.63
C GLU A 257 -1.69 -5.14 12.78
N THR A 258 -1.71 -5.28 11.46
CA THR A 258 -1.07 -4.34 10.51
C THR A 258 -1.69 -2.95 10.65
N TYR A 259 -3.02 -2.91 10.73
CA TYR A 259 -3.80 -1.72 10.97
C TYR A 259 -3.60 -1.20 12.40
N GLN A 260 -3.42 -2.07 13.41
CA GLN A 260 -3.11 -1.72 14.81
C GLN A 260 -1.79 -0.98 14.93
N ASN A 261 -0.79 -1.41 14.15
CA ASN A 261 0.54 -0.80 14.13
C ASN A 261 0.65 0.48 13.27
N THR A 262 -0.42 0.87 12.57
CA THR A 262 -0.45 2.17 11.86
C THR A 262 -0.45 3.29 12.90
N LYS A 263 0.61 4.12 12.91
CA LYS A 263 0.82 5.19 13.89
C LYS A 263 -0.43 6.08 14.00
N ILE A 264 -1.06 6.05 15.17
CA ILE A 264 -2.06 7.03 15.58
C ILE A 264 -1.35 8.39 15.71
N GLY A 265 -1.99 9.46 15.27
CA GLY A 265 -1.41 10.79 15.43
C GLY A 265 -1.47 11.21 16.90
N ASP A 266 -0.33 11.40 17.54
CA ASP A 266 -0.22 11.96 18.91
C ASP A 266 -0.38 13.48 18.94
N GLY A 267 -1.25 14.02 18.09
CA GLY A 267 -1.52 15.46 17.99
C GLY A 267 -2.47 15.92 19.09
N LYS A 268 -2.06 15.91 20.35
CA LYS A 268 -2.73 16.65 21.43
C LYS A 268 -1.98 17.95 21.69
N GLN A 269 -2.62 19.10 21.44
CA GLN A 269 -2.16 20.40 21.95
C GLN A 269 -3.33 21.34 22.23
N GLU A 270 -3.14 22.20 23.23
CA GLU A 270 -4.12 22.62 24.24
C GLU A 270 -4.99 23.82 23.85
N ALA A 271 -6.31 23.64 23.97
CA ALA A 271 -7.21 24.69 24.47
C ALA A 271 -8.26 24.03 25.39
N LYS A 272 -8.02 24.09 26.70
CA LYS A 272 -8.81 23.45 27.78
C LYS A 272 -10.22 24.07 27.98
N GLU A 273 -10.83 24.58 26.92
CA GLU A 273 -12.17 25.20 27.01
C GLU A 273 -13.26 24.16 26.78
N ALA A 274 -13.01 23.17 25.93
CA ALA A 274 -13.81 21.97 25.80
C ALA A 274 -12.92 20.78 25.43
N GLU A 275 -13.28 19.59 25.90
CA GLU A 275 -12.61 18.34 25.59
C GLU A 275 -13.59 17.30 25.03
N ILE A 276 -13.10 16.47 24.11
CA ILE A 276 -13.83 15.30 23.62
C ILE A 276 -13.56 14.15 24.62
N THR A 277 -14.58 13.79 25.38
CA THR A 277 -14.47 12.79 26.45
C THR A 277 -14.55 11.37 25.90
N ARG A 278 -15.43 11.14 24.92
CA ARG A 278 -15.61 9.84 24.28
C ARG A 278 -16.10 9.99 22.85
N VAL A 279 -15.67 9.05 22.01
CA VAL A 279 -16.28 8.85 20.70
C VAL A 279 -16.58 7.37 20.55
N SER A 280 -17.80 7.07 20.12
CA SER A 280 -18.27 5.72 19.86
C SER A 280 -18.96 5.65 18.49
N LEU A 281 -18.85 4.47 17.87
CA LEU A 281 -19.43 4.18 16.57
C LEU A 281 -20.58 3.19 16.77
N HIS A 282 -21.77 3.54 16.30
CA HIS A 282 -22.98 2.75 16.50
C HIS A 282 -23.61 2.34 15.17
N ASP A 283 -24.21 1.15 15.14
CA ASP A 283 -25.06 0.72 14.03
C ASP A 283 -26.50 1.24 14.15
N SER A 284 -27.36 0.87 13.19
CA SER A 284 -28.78 1.23 13.18
C SER A 284 -29.59 0.75 14.42
N GLN A 285 -29.05 -0.18 15.20
CA GLN A 285 -29.66 -0.68 16.43
C GLN A 285 -29.08 0.00 17.68
N GLY A 286 -28.13 0.93 17.52
CA GLY A 286 -27.44 1.61 18.61
C GLY A 286 -26.29 0.80 19.22
N ILE A 287 -25.94 -0.35 18.65
CA ILE A 287 -24.88 -1.21 19.20
C ILE A 287 -23.52 -0.63 18.84
N GLU A 288 -22.69 -0.39 19.86
CA GLU A 288 -21.32 0.10 19.68
C GLU A 288 -20.42 -0.98 19.06
N ARG A 289 -19.79 -0.66 17.93
CA ARG A 289 -18.89 -1.57 17.21
C ARG A 289 -18.00 -0.79 16.24
N SER A 290 -16.90 -1.39 15.80
CA SER A 290 -15.96 -0.77 14.85
C SER A 290 -16.01 -1.37 13.44
N GLU A 291 -16.86 -2.36 13.21
CA GLU A 291 -17.02 -3.07 11.93
C GLU A 291 -18.39 -2.79 11.32
N PHE A 292 -18.40 -2.36 10.06
CA PHE A 292 -19.60 -1.98 9.31
C PHE A 292 -19.53 -2.52 7.89
N LYS A 293 -20.66 -2.70 7.20
CA LYS A 293 -20.67 -3.07 5.78
C LYS A 293 -20.84 -1.84 4.89
N THR A 294 -20.29 -1.87 3.68
CA THR A 294 -20.60 -0.86 2.65
C THR A 294 -22.13 -0.76 2.45
N GLY A 295 -22.66 0.45 2.56
CA GLY A 295 -24.10 0.76 2.47
C GLY A 295 -24.88 0.63 3.78
N GLU A 296 -24.24 0.21 4.88
CA GLU A 296 -24.88 0.14 6.21
C GLU A 296 -24.92 1.51 6.90
N SER A 297 -25.86 1.71 7.82
CA SER A 297 -25.91 2.92 8.65
C SER A 297 -24.76 2.97 9.65
N LEU A 298 -24.17 4.15 9.83
CA LEU A 298 -23.16 4.46 10.84
C LEU A 298 -23.57 5.72 11.60
N THR A 299 -23.56 5.65 12.93
CA THR A 299 -23.67 6.84 13.79
C THR A 299 -22.35 7.05 14.52
N VAL A 300 -21.76 8.23 14.38
CA VAL A 300 -20.58 8.65 15.14
C VAL A 300 -21.05 9.55 16.28
N SER A 301 -20.99 9.05 17.51
CA SER A 301 -21.35 9.82 18.71
C SER A 301 -20.11 10.48 19.29
N ILE A 302 -20.18 11.77 19.59
CA ILE A 302 -19.10 12.59 20.12
C ILE A 302 -19.56 13.17 21.45
N GLU A 303 -19.12 12.57 22.55
CA GLU A 303 -19.31 13.10 23.90
C GLU A 303 -18.22 14.14 24.20
N TYR A 304 -18.60 15.24 24.84
CA TYR A 304 -17.70 16.34 25.19
C TYR A 304 -18.00 16.91 26.59
N ASP A 305 -17.02 17.60 27.14
CA ASP A 305 -17.14 18.44 28.36
C ASP A 305 -16.60 19.84 28.06
N ALA A 306 -17.49 20.84 28.04
CA ALA A 306 -17.13 22.24 27.89
C ALA A 306 -16.95 22.88 29.28
N HIS A 307 -15.72 23.21 29.62
CA HIS A 307 -15.34 23.82 30.91
C HIS A 307 -15.71 25.30 31.01
N GLN A 308 -16.08 25.92 29.89
CA GLN A 308 -16.71 27.23 29.83
C GLN A 308 -17.67 27.28 28.64
N ARG A 309 -18.59 28.25 28.67
CA ARG A 309 -19.50 28.49 27.54
C ARG A 309 -18.71 28.86 26.27
N ILE A 310 -18.92 28.07 25.22
CA ILE A 310 -18.37 28.32 23.88
C ILE A 310 -19.52 28.64 22.95
N ASP A 311 -19.55 29.85 22.41
CA ASP A 311 -20.55 30.25 21.42
C ASP A 311 -20.12 29.79 20.02
N ARG A 312 -21.09 29.27 19.26
CA ARG A 312 -20.93 28.81 17.87
C ARG A 312 -19.76 27.83 17.63
N PRO A 313 -19.67 26.73 18.40
CA PRO A 313 -18.68 25.70 18.13
C PRO A 313 -19.00 24.95 16.83
N THR A 314 -17.96 24.42 16.21
CA THR A 314 -18.04 23.54 15.06
C THR A 314 -17.45 22.18 15.42
N PHE A 315 -18.18 21.11 15.11
CA PHE A 315 -17.69 19.73 15.25
C PHE A 315 -17.31 19.22 13.86
N THR A 316 -16.13 18.62 13.73
CA THR A 316 -15.62 18.08 12.48
C THR A 316 -15.39 16.59 12.59
N ILE A 317 -15.77 15.82 11.57
CA ILE A 317 -15.45 14.40 11.41
C ILE A 317 -14.76 14.22 10.07
N ALA A 318 -13.54 13.69 10.07
CA ALA A 318 -12.77 13.43 8.86
C ALA A 318 -12.37 11.96 8.75
N PHE A 319 -12.71 11.34 7.63
CA PHE A 319 -12.41 9.95 7.30
C PHE A 319 -11.13 9.88 6.50
N TYR A 320 -10.17 9.11 6.99
CA TYR A 320 -8.91 8.82 6.31
C TYR A 320 -8.80 7.33 6.03
N SER A 321 -8.21 6.94 4.92
CA SER A 321 -7.64 5.59 4.81
C SER A 321 -6.41 5.45 5.70
N PHE A 322 -5.97 4.22 5.97
CA PHE A 322 -4.76 3.98 6.75
C PHE A 322 -3.46 4.47 6.10
N ASP A 323 -3.41 4.61 4.77
CA ASP A 323 -2.28 5.27 4.09
C ASP A 323 -2.28 6.81 4.29
N GLY A 324 -3.30 7.34 4.95
CA GLY A 324 -3.41 8.73 5.34
C GLY A 324 -4.12 9.63 4.33
N THR A 325 -4.64 9.08 3.24
CA THR A 325 -5.48 9.81 2.26
C THR A 325 -6.79 10.25 2.91
N LEU A 326 -7.14 11.53 2.81
CA LEU A 326 -8.45 12.05 3.24
C LEU A 326 -9.53 11.64 2.24
N TYR A 327 -10.55 10.91 2.69
CA TYR A 327 -11.70 10.51 1.87
C TYR A 327 -12.80 11.56 1.91
N ALA A 328 -13.17 11.99 3.11
CA ALA A 328 -14.23 12.96 3.34
C ALA A 328 -14.00 13.69 4.66
N ALA A 329 -14.43 14.94 4.73
CA ALA A 329 -14.50 15.70 5.97
C ALA A 329 -15.85 16.42 6.02
N HIS A 330 -16.52 16.29 7.16
CA HIS A 330 -17.83 16.87 7.44
C HIS A 330 -17.72 17.80 8.62
N GLN A 331 -18.45 18.91 8.58
CA GLN A 331 -18.46 19.91 9.64
C GLN A 331 -19.88 20.38 9.88
N THR A 332 -20.26 20.52 11.15
CA THR A 332 -21.62 20.95 11.51
C THR A 332 -22.03 22.24 10.80
N ASN A 333 -21.13 23.22 10.67
CA ASN A 333 -21.39 24.48 9.97
C ASN A 333 -21.53 24.33 8.43
N TRP A 334 -20.77 23.45 7.79
CA TRP A 334 -20.87 23.16 6.34
C TRP A 334 -22.16 22.42 6.01
N ASP A 335 -22.57 21.53 6.91
CA ASP A 335 -23.76 20.69 6.77
C ASP A 335 -25.05 21.42 7.21
N GLY A 336 -24.95 22.72 7.54
CA GLY A 336 -26.09 23.56 7.93
C GLY A 336 -26.59 23.33 9.36
N PHE A 337 -25.93 22.49 10.15
CA PHE A 337 -26.23 22.24 11.56
C PHE A 337 -25.54 23.29 12.44
N ARG A 338 -26.27 24.36 12.75
CA ARG A 338 -25.75 25.45 13.60
C ARG A 338 -25.97 25.15 15.07
N ILE A 339 -24.89 25.21 15.84
CA ILE A 339 -24.90 25.10 17.29
C ILE A 339 -24.75 26.52 17.84
N ASP A 340 -25.69 26.99 18.65
CA ASP A 340 -25.61 28.36 19.19
C ASP A 340 -24.53 28.49 20.26
N PHE A 341 -24.48 27.53 21.19
CA PHE A 341 -23.41 27.41 22.18
C PHE A 341 -23.35 25.98 22.75
N ILE A 342 -22.22 25.63 23.37
CA ILE A 342 -22.07 24.48 24.27
C ILE A 342 -21.58 24.97 25.63
N ASP A 343 -22.03 24.31 26.71
CA ASP A 343 -21.65 24.61 28.09
C ASP A 343 -21.86 23.34 28.94
N GLY A 344 -20.84 22.92 29.69
CA GLY A 344 -20.83 21.65 30.42
C GLY A 344 -20.80 20.42 29.52
N GLN A 345 -21.31 19.30 30.04
CA GLN A 345 -21.28 18.00 29.35
C GLN A 345 -22.39 17.87 28.31
N GLY A 346 -22.06 17.27 27.17
CA GLY A 346 -23.03 17.00 26.11
C GLY A 346 -22.55 15.97 25.10
N ALA A 347 -23.39 15.70 24.10
CA ALA A 347 -23.07 14.79 23.01
C ALA A 347 -23.63 15.30 21.68
N ILE A 348 -22.94 15.02 20.58
CA ILE A 348 -23.37 15.29 19.22
C ILE A 348 -23.20 14.02 18.39
N ASP A 349 -24.26 13.66 17.67
CA ASP A 349 -24.28 12.51 16.79
C ASP A 349 -24.24 12.95 15.32
N ALA A 350 -23.31 12.39 14.56
CA ALA A 350 -23.34 12.44 13.10
C ALA A 350 -23.87 11.12 12.56
N VAL A 351 -25.02 11.17 11.89
CA VAL A 351 -25.72 10.00 11.36
C VAL A 351 -25.48 9.90 9.85
N PHE A 352 -24.94 8.76 9.43
CA PHE A 352 -24.72 8.39 8.03
C PHE A 352 -25.67 7.25 7.67
N ASP A 353 -26.79 7.56 7.01
CA ASP A 353 -27.82 6.57 6.66
C ASP A 353 -27.29 5.41 5.79
N GLN A 354 -26.35 5.72 4.90
CA GLN A 354 -25.66 4.74 4.07
C GLN A 354 -24.17 5.06 3.99
N LEU A 355 -23.36 4.17 4.59
CA LEU A 355 -21.92 4.28 4.57
C LEU A 355 -21.39 4.06 3.14
N SER A 356 -21.01 5.16 2.51
CA SER A 356 -20.52 5.22 1.12
C SER A 356 -19.07 4.76 0.95
N LEU A 357 -18.46 4.18 2.00
CA LEU A 357 -17.09 3.68 1.96
C LEU A 357 -17.04 2.26 1.40
N LEU A 358 -16.06 1.98 0.54
CA LEU A 358 -15.78 0.63 0.06
C LEU A 358 -15.00 -0.19 1.09
N PRO A 359 -14.94 -1.54 0.94
CA PRO A 359 -14.29 -2.39 1.92
C PRO A 359 -12.81 -2.05 2.11
N GLY A 360 -12.42 -1.83 3.37
CA GLY A 360 -11.10 -1.35 3.77
C GLY A 360 -11.08 -0.85 5.22
N GLY A 361 -9.91 -0.42 5.67
CA GLY A 361 -9.71 0.15 7.01
C GLY A 361 -9.51 1.67 6.98
N PHE A 362 -10.16 2.36 7.92
CA PHE A 362 -10.23 3.81 7.99
C PHE A 362 -9.93 4.34 9.41
N LEU A 363 -9.43 5.57 9.47
CA LEU A 363 -9.23 6.35 10.69
C LEU A 363 -10.10 7.59 10.65
N LEU A 364 -10.82 7.84 11.74
CA LEU A 364 -11.56 9.07 11.93
C LEU A 364 -10.70 10.05 12.73
N SER A 365 -10.68 11.30 12.28
CA SER A 365 -10.25 12.44 13.08
C SER A 365 -11.47 13.25 13.51
N ILE A 366 -11.49 13.70 14.76
CA ILE A 366 -12.61 14.44 15.32
C ILE A 366 -12.08 15.69 16.02
N SER A 367 -12.69 16.84 15.79
CA SER A 367 -12.32 18.08 16.49
C SER A 367 -13.53 18.92 16.87
N ILE A 368 -13.34 19.71 17.92
CA ILE A 368 -14.17 20.85 18.28
C ILE A 368 -13.35 22.12 17.98
N SER A 369 -13.91 23.06 17.24
CA SER A 369 -13.26 24.31 16.88
C SER A 369 -14.22 25.49 16.90
N ASP A 370 -13.70 26.70 16.84
CA ASP A 370 -14.53 27.90 16.66
C ASP A 370 -15.27 27.90 15.32
N SER A 371 -16.23 28.82 15.16
CA SER A 371 -17.03 28.97 13.93
C SER A 371 -16.23 29.29 12.66
N GLN A 372 -14.98 29.74 12.81
CA GLN A 372 -14.10 30.12 11.71
C GLN A 372 -13.05 29.03 11.41
N GLY A 373 -12.94 28.00 12.24
CA GLY A 373 -11.95 26.93 12.15
C GLY A 373 -10.52 27.35 12.51
N PHE A 374 -10.31 28.55 13.07
CA PHE A 374 -8.97 29.07 13.38
C PHE A 374 -8.45 28.56 14.73
N SER A 375 -9.33 28.44 15.72
CA SER A 375 -9.01 27.93 17.06
C SER A 375 -9.62 26.55 17.23
N LYS A 376 -8.78 25.55 17.53
CA LYS A 376 -9.23 24.21 17.90
C LYS A 376 -9.29 24.11 19.42
N TYR A 377 -10.45 23.79 19.96
CA TYR A 377 -10.66 23.53 21.39
C TYR A 377 -10.08 22.16 21.76
N ASP A 378 -10.50 21.11 21.04
CA ASP A 378 -9.88 19.79 21.13
C ASP A 378 -9.83 19.12 19.76
N TRP A 379 -8.84 18.25 19.56
CA TRP A 379 -8.64 17.55 18.31
C TRP A 379 -7.99 16.18 18.52
N HIS A 380 -8.69 15.16 18.06
CA HIS A 380 -8.23 13.79 17.99
C HIS A 380 -7.86 13.46 16.55
N GLN A 381 -6.56 13.47 16.24
CA GLN A 381 -6.07 13.19 14.90
C GLN A 381 -5.94 11.68 14.65
N LYS A 382 -6.72 11.17 13.68
CA LYS A 382 -6.66 9.79 13.19
C LYS A 382 -6.69 8.74 14.33
N ARG A 383 -7.59 8.95 15.29
CA ARG A 383 -7.62 8.22 16.57
C ARG A 383 -8.59 7.05 16.59
N TYR A 384 -9.70 7.14 15.85
CA TYR A 384 -10.79 6.17 15.94
C TYR A 384 -10.82 5.28 14.71
N ARG A 385 -10.95 3.97 14.92
CA ARG A 385 -10.87 2.97 13.85
C ARG A 385 -12.26 2.60 13.35
N LEU A 386 -12.38 2.54 12.03
CA LEU A 386 -13.55 2.04 11.34
C LEU A 386 -13.11 1.01 10.30
N TYR A 387 -13.63 -0.20 10.40
CA TYR A 387 -13.41 -1.26 9.42
C TYR A 387 -14.68 -1.43 8.59
N VAL A 388 -14.54 -1.30 7.29
CA VAL A 388 -15.63 -1.48 6.34
C VAL A 388 -15.44 -2.82 5.64
N MET A 389 -16.42 -3.70 5.80
CA MET A 389 -16.48 -5.03 5.24
C MET A 389 -17.32 -5.03 3.96
N ALA A 390 -17.23 -6.12 3.20
CA ALA A 390 -18.03 -6.29 2.00
C ALA A 390 -19.53 -6.16 2.28
N GLY A 391 -20.18 -5.26 1.54
CA GLY A 391 -21.62 -5.03 1.56
C GLY A 391 -22.12 -4.83 0.14
N GLN A 392 -22.69 -3.66 -0.14
CA GLN A 392 -23.03 -3.26 -1.50
C GLN A 392 -21.77 -3.19 -2.38
N ARG A 393 -21.92 -3.61 -3.64
CA ARG A 393 -20.81 -3.68 -4.61
C ARG A 393 -20.70 -2.38 -5.39
N ALA A 394 -19.49 -1.86 -5.50
CA ALA A 394 -19.13 -0.79 -6.42
C ALA A 394 -17.62 -0.87 -6.69
N SER A 395 -17.22 -0.42 -7.88
CA SER A 395 -15.81 -0.27 -8.26
C SER A 395 -15.45 1.21 -8.24
N GLY A 396 -14.27 1.55 -7.72
CA GLY A 396 -13.82 2.94 -7.56
C GLY A 396 -13.35 3.26 -6.13
N MET A 397 -13.57 4.50 -5.68
CA MET A 397 -13.16 4.98 -4.35
C MET A 397 -14.30 4.98 -3.32
N MET A 398 -15.54 5.10 -3.77
CA MET A 398 -16.72 5.17 -2.90
C MET A 398 -17.90 4.47 -3.56
N PHE A 399 -18.81 3.97 -2.74
CA PHE A 399 -20.14 3.58 -3.16
C PHE A 399 -21.03 4.84 -3.19
N ILE A 400 -21.72 5.09 -4.31
CA ILE A 400 -22.70 6.17 -4.39
C ILE A 400 -24.10 5.55 -4.28
N PRO A 401 -24.91 5.89 -3.25
CA PRO A 401 -26.31 5.50 -3.16
C PRO A 401 -27.07 5.82 -4.45
N HIS A 402 -27.63 4.81 -5.09
CA HIS A 402 -28.36 4.97 -6.34
C HIS A 402 -29.54 4.00 -6.43
N ARG A 403 -30.48 4.32 -7.33
CA ARG A 403 -31.57 3.42 -7.72
C ARG A 403 -31.63 3.35 -9.25
N TRP A 404 -31.80 2.15 -9.79
CA TRP A 404 -32.08 1.97 -11.21
C TRP A 404 -33.58 2.10 -11.43
N GLN A 405 -33.97 2.92 -12.41
CA GLN A 405 -35.36 3.04 -12.84
C GLN A 405 -35.41 2.87 -14.35
N MET A 406 -36.11 1.84 -14.80
CA MET A 406 -36.38 1.65 -16.22
C MET A 406 -37.45 2.65 -16.64
N SER A 407 -37.10 3.60 -17.51
CA SER A 407 -38.01 4.68 -17.91
C SER A 407 -38.90 4.31 -19.10
N ARG A 408 -38.53 3.30 -19.92
CA ARG A 408 -39.34 2.66 -20.97
C ARG A 408 -38.83 1.24 -21.25
N ASP A 409 -39.75 0.31 -21.47
CA ASP A 409 -39.52 -0.94 -22.22
C ASP A 409 -39.73 -0.66 -23.71
N SER A 410 -38.88 -1.24 -24.56
CA SER A 410 -39.15 -1.39 -26.00
C SER A 410 -38.74 -2.76 -26.46
#